data_AF-A0A928I0P0-F1
#
_entry.id   AF-A0A928I0P0-F1
#
_cell.length_a   1.000
_cell.length_b   1.000
_cell.length_c   1.000
_cell.angle_alpha   90.00
_cell.angle_beta   90.00
_cell.angle_gamma   90.00
#
_symmetry.space_group_name_H-M   'P 1'
#
loop_
_entity.id
_entity.type
_entity.pdbx_description
1 polymer ?
#
loop_
_entity_poly.entity_id
_entity_poly.type
_entity_poly.pdbx_seq_one_letter_code
_entity_poly.pdbx_strand_id
1 'polypeptide(L)'
;MKITFFKNEPPLYQRRSFSWENAKKVDFNFNLKKQKVRRCIDVLSIISMLVFVCFFYSQLAEIYWLFLATLLLCLPVHELCHAVFCWIVGRKVECICFFPYSKLPLKKQLSLPSAYVRLVSGVWRKHQAILFAAFPLILLSIIPAVLAIFISPLRYWLLFLSIYNFGTSSFDIYDVLCFIHAPANCINVGDVWLIAQDKSKPIVIHQIFVTPELDKIHHECFSYFNGQRTEIQAYDTSETVALKQEFREQFHLEK
;
A
#
# COMPACT_ATOMS: atom_id res chain seq x y z
N MET A 1 -12.77 -15.29 -14.12
CA MET A 1 -13.04 -14.95 -12.69
C MET A 1 -12.68 -13.48 -12.46
N LYS A 2 -13.60 -12.68 -11.91
CA LYS A 2 -13.57 -11.20 -11.96
C LYS A 2 -13.09 -10.58 -10.65
N ILE A 3 -12.30 -9.51 -10.74
CA ILE A 3 -12.12 -8.57 -9.64
C ILE A 3 -12.50 -7.18 -10.13
N THR A 4 -13.70 -6.78 -9.75
CA THR A 4 -14.05 -5.37 -9.51
C THR A 4 -13.36 -4.96 -8.19
N PHE A 5 -12.81 -3.76 -8.02
CA PHE A 5 -13.52 -2.53 -7.68
C PHE A 5 -12.53 -1.37 -7.58
N PHE A 6 -12.99 -0.12 -7.81
CA PHE A 6 -12.90 1.00 -6.85
C PHE A 6 -13.97 2.04 -7.21
N LYS A 7 -15.22 1.80 -6.78
CA LYS A 7 -16.37 2.69 -7.06
C LYS A 7 -16.28 4.06 -6.35
N ASN A 8 -15.35 4.19 -5.41
CA ASN A 8 -15.23 5.35 -4.51
C ASN A 8 -13.85 6.02 -4.54
N GLU A 9 -12.98 5.66 -5.49
CA GLU A 9 -11.77 6.47 -5.70
C GLU A 9 -12.15 7.80 -6.35
N PRO A 10 -11.56 8.93 -5.89
CA PRO A 10 -11.81 10.23 -6.50
C PRO A 10 -11.66 10.21 -8.03
N PRO A 11 -12.39 11.05 -8.78
CA PRO A 11 -12.35 11.09 -10.25
C PRO A 11 -10.97 11.42 -10.87
N LEU A 12 -9.95 11.68 -10.05
CA LEU A 12 -8.56 11.94 -10.46
C LEU A 12 -7.73 10.66 -10.70
N TYR A 13 -8.29 9.46 -10.50
CA TYR A 13 -7.55 8.19 -10.57
C TYR A 13 -7.83 7.39 -11.84
N GLN A 14 -6.79 6.72 -12.38
CA GLN A 14 -6.97 5.66 -13.36
C GLN A 14 -7.73 4.52 -12.70
N ARG A 15 -8.99 4.33 -13.09
CA ARG A 15 -9.83 3.26 -12.58
C ARG A 15 -9.32 1.95 -13.18
N ARG A 16 -8.57 1.16 -12.41
CA ARG A 16 -7.90 -0.08 -12.86
C ARG A 16 -8.72 -1.31 -12.46
N SER A 17 -8.72 -2.34 -13.30
CA SER A 17 -9.29 -3.65 -13.01
C SER A 17 -8.38 -4.75 -13.56
N PHE A 18 -8.40 -5.89 -12.89
CA PHE A 18 -7.54 -7.01 -13.22
C PHE A 18 -8.38 -8.26 -13.55
N SER A 19 -8.00 -8.94 -14.63
CA SER A 19 -8.40 -10.31 -14.93
C SER A 19 -7.15 -11.17 -15.04
N TRP A 20 -7.27 -12.48 -14.83
CA TRP A 20 -6.12 -13.38 -14.93
C TRP A 20 -6.50 -14.74 -15.49
N GLU A 21 -5.51 -15.40 -16.07
CA GLU A 21 -5.59 -16.78 -16.58
C GLU A 21 -4.54 -17.67 -15.91
N ASN A 22 -4.78 -18.98 -15.94
CA ASN A 22 -3.90 -20.02 -15.37
C ASN A 22 -3.57 -19.84 -13.88
N ALA A 23 -4.38 -19.07 -13.15
CA ALA A 23 -4.21 -18.85 -11.71
C ALA A 23 -5.51 -18.97 -10.93
N LYS A 24 -5.37 -19.28 -9.64
CA LYS A 24 -6.45 -19.22 -8.65
C LYS A 24 -6.16 -18.07 -7.69
N LYS A 25 -7.23 -17.37 -7.30
CA LYS A 25 -7.17 -16.47 -6.16
C LYS A 25 -6.93 -17.29 -4.90
N VAL A 26 -6.06 -16.80 -4.05
CA VAL A 26 -5.86 -17.34 -2.71
C VAL A 26 -6.43 -16.34 -1.72
N ASP A 27 -7.50 -16.76 -1.05
CA ASP A 27 -8.09 -15.98 0.04
C ASP A 27 -7.43 -16.40 1.36
N PHE A 28 -6.72 -15.46 1.99
CA PHE A 28 -6.18 -15.68 3.32
C PHE A 28 -7.23 -15.33 4.36
N ASN A 29 -7.75 -16.34 5.03
CA ASN A 29 -8.67 -16.14 6.14
C ASN A 29 -7.87 -15.72 7.38
N PHE A 30 -7.40 -14.48 7.38
CA PHE A 30 -6.69 -13.92 8.50
C PHE A 30 -7.72 -13.55 9.59
N ASN A 31 -7.92 -14.45 10.56
CA ASN A 31 -8.85 -14.27 11.68
C ASN A 31 -8.51 -13.07 12.59
N LEU A 32 -7.36 -12.41 12.37
CA LEU A 32 -7.06 -11.12 12.94
C LEU A 32 -7.96 -10.06 12.31
N LYS A 33 -9.00 -9.68 13.06
CA LYS A 33 -9.83 -8.51 12.73
C LYS A 33 -8.90 -7.30 12.55
N LYS A 34 -8.66 -6.88 11.30
CA LYS A 34 -7.82 -5.73 10.92
C LYS A 34 -8.07 -4.51 11.80
N GLN A 35 -9.35 -4.30 12.16
CA GLN A 35 -9.79 -3.21 13.02
C GLN A 35 -9.32 -3.33 14.49
N LYS A 36 -9.15 -4.54 15.03
CA LYS A 36 -8.60 -4.75 16.38
C LYS A 36 -7.11 -4.42 16.41
N VAL A 37 -6.34 -4.93 15.45
CA VAL A 37 -4.89 -4.65 15.33
C VAL A 37 -4.65 -3.16 15.21
N ARG A 38 -5.39 -2.50 14.31
CA ARG A 38 -5.35 -1.05 14.13
C ARG A 38 -5.62 -0.31 15.43
N ARG A 39 -6.71 -0.62 16.15
CA ARG A 39 -7.03 0.04 17.42
C ARG A 39 -5.92 -0.11 18.46
N CYS A 40 -5.31 -1.29 18.58
CA CYS A 40 -4.21 -1.50 19.51
C CYS A 40 -2.98 -0.64 19.15
N ILE A 41 -2.64 -0.55 17.87
CA ILE A 41 -1.49 0.24 17.40
C ILE A 41 -1.78 1.75 17.49
N ASP A 42 -2.98 2.20 17.13
CA ASP A 42 -3.42 3.59 17.27
C ASP A 42 -3.33 4.04 18.75
N VAL A 43 -3.79 3.18 19.68
CA VAL A 43 -3.70 3.44 21.13
C VAL A 43 -2.24 3.53 21.60
N LEU A 44 -1.37 2.62 21.15
CA LEU A 44 0.07 2.69 21.48
C LEU A 44 0.69 4.00 20.99
N SER A 45 0.33 4.44 19.79
CA SER A 45 0.80 5.71 19.20
C SER A 45 0.38 6.92 20.02
N ILE A 46 -0.90 6.97 20.41
CA ILE A 46 -1.46 8.05 21.23
C ILE A 46 -0.79 8.07 22.60
N ILE A 47 -0.63 6.91 23.24
CA ILE A 47 0.04 6.81 24.54
C ILE A 47 1.48 7.32 24.43
N SER A 48 2.21 6.94 23.40
CA SER A 48 3.58 7.41 23.20
C SER A 48 3.67 8.91 22.93
N MET A 49 2.72 9.49 22.20
CA MET A 49 2.61 10.94 22.09
C MET A 49 2.36 11.61 23.44
N LEU A 50 1.43 11.08 24.24
CA LEU A 50 1.12 11.62 25.56
C LEU A 50 2.33 11.54 26.50
N VAL A 51 3.02 10.40 26.55
CA VAL A 51 4.23 10.23 27.35
C VAL A 51 5.31 11.21 26.90
N PHE A 52 5.50 11.37 25.60
CA PHE A 52 6.49 12.30 25.06
C PHE A 52 6.17 13.76 25.42
N VAL A 53 4.92 14.21 25.23
CA VAL A 53 4.50 15.56 25.60
C VAL A 53 4.65 15.79 27.10
N CYS A 54 4.28 14.82 27.95
CA CYS A 54 4.46 14.93 29.39
C CYS A 54 5.93 15.01 29.79
N PHE A 55 6.80 14.22 29.18
CA PHE A 55 8.23 14.18 29.51
C PHE A 55 8.98 15.45 29.08
N PHE A 56 8.55 16.05 27.97
CA PHE A 56 9.13 17.29 27.43
C PHE A 56 8.28 18.53 27.71
N TYR A 57 7.31 18.46 28.60
CA TYR A 57 6.33 19.54 28.82
C TYR A 57 7.01 20.88 29.15
N SER A 58 8.04 20.87 29.99
CA SER A 58 8.81 22.07 30.36
C SER A 58 9.65 22.65 29.22
N GLN A 59 9.99 21.86 28.21
CA GLN A 59 10.80 22.22 27.04
C GLN A 59 9.94 22.34 25.77
N LEU A 60 8.62 22.14 25.89
CA LEU A 60 7.72 22.00 24.75
C LEU A 60 7.72 23.27 23.88
N ALA A 61 7.84 24.45 24.48
CA ALA A 61 7.92 25.72 23.76
C ALA A 61 9.17 25.81 22.85
N GLU A 62 10.29 25.24 23.27
CA GLU A 62 11.55 25.25 22.53
C GLU A 62 11.53 24.22 21.38
N ILE A 63 10.91 23.07 21.61
CA ILE A 63 10.84 21.98 20.61
C ILE A 63 9.52 21.95 19.82
N TYR A 64 8.61 22.90 20.05
CA TYR A 64 7.25 22.88 19.50
C TYR A 64 7.24 22.73 17.98
N TRP A 65 8.04 23.55 17.29
CA TRP A 65 8.11 23.54 15.84
C TRP A 65 8.69 22.24 15.29
N LEU A 66 9.71 21.70 15.96
CA LEU A 66 10.32 20.42 15.60
C LEU A 66 9.34 19.26 15.81
N PHE A 67 8.59 19.28 16.91
CA PHE A 67 7.53 18.33 17.21
C PHE A 67 6.40 18.40 16.17
N LEU A 68 5.90 19.60 15.87
CA LEU A 68 4.86 19.80 14.87
C LEU A 68 5.32 19.34 13.47
N ALA A 69 6.54 19.69 13.07
CA ALA A 69 7.12 19.23 11.81
C ALA A 69 7.21 17.71 11.73
N THR A 70 7.57 17.05 12.84
CA THR A 70 7.63 15.58 12.92
C THR A 70 6.28 14.94 12.71
N LEU A 71 5.22 15.47 13.33
CA LEU A 71 3.87 14.96 13.16
C LEU A 71 3.38 15.12 11.70
N LEU A 72 3.65 16.29 11.10
CA LEU A 72 3.19 16.59 9.73
C LEU A 72 3.97 15.82 8.67
N LEU A 73 5.27 15.61 8.86
CA LEU A 73 6.15 14.97 7.87
C LEU A 73 6.22 13.45 8.02
N CYS A 74 5.77 12.87 9.13
CA CYS A 74 5.83 11.43 9.35
C CYS A 74 5.19 10.63 8.20
N LEU A 75 3.97 10.99 7.79
CA LEU A 75 3.27 10.27 6.72
C LEU A 75 3.94 10.49 5.34
N PRO A 76 4.30 11.72 4.92
CA PRO A 76 5.08 11.93 3.70
C PRO A 76 6.41 11.16 3.66
N VAL A 77 7.17 11.15 4.76
CA VAL A 77 8.44 10.44 4.87
C VAL A 77 8.23 8.93 4.83
N HIS A 78 7.17 8.44 5.47
CA HIS A 78 6.78 7.04 5.44
C HIS A 78 6.51 6.55 4.01
N GLU A 79 5.71 7.28 3.22
CA GLU A 79 5.49 6.93 1.82
C GLU A 79 6.74 7.10 0.95
N LEU A 80 7.60 8.06 1.28
CA LEU A 80 8.87 8.20 0.60
C LEU A 80 9.76 6.96 0.81
N CYS A 81 9.71 6.32 1.99
CA CYS A 81 10.40 5.04 2.21
C CYS A 81 9.90 3.97 1.24
N HIS A 82 8.58 3.82 1.09
CA HIS A 82 7.98 2.90 0.11
C HIS A 82 8.46 3.21 -1.33
N ALA A 83 8.52 4.49 -1.71
CA ALA A 83 8.97 4.91 -3.04
C ALA A 83 10.47 4.59 -3.25
N VAL A 84 11.30 4.84 -2.24
CA VAL A 84 12.73 4.50 -2.25
C VAL A 84 12.93 2.99 -2.40
N PHE A 85 12.16 2.17 -1.68
CA PHE A 85 12.21 0.72 -1.86
C PHE A 85 11.91 0.34 -3.31
N CYS A 86 10.86 0.92 -3.91
CA CYS A 86 10.52 0.68 -5.31
C CYS A 86 11.67 1.04 -6.25
N TRP A 87 12.36 2.16 -6.05
CA TRP A 87 13.53 2.51 -6.85
C TRP A 87 14.68 1.52 -6.69
N ILE A 88 14.97 1.07 -5.46
CA ILE A 88 16.01 0.08 -5.17
C ILE A 88 15.74 -1.23 -5.92
N VAL A 89 14.48 -1.66 -5.99
CA VAL A 89 14.10 -2.89 -6.72
C VAL A 89 13.84 -2.67 -8.22
N GLY A 90 14.22 -1.50 -8.77
CA GLY A 90 14.10 -1.18 -10.19
C GLY A 90 12.67 -0.96 -10.68
N ARG A 91 11.74 -0.59 -9.79
CA ARG A 91 10.34 -0.33 -10.10
C ARG A 91 10.10 1.16 -10.30
N LYS A 92 9.21 1.47 -11.24
CA LYS A 92 8.76 2.85 -11.50
C LYS A 92 7.61 3.21 -10.56
N VAL A 93 7.83 4.28 -9.80
CA VAL A 93 6.81 4.96 -9.00
C VAL A 93 6.17 6.02 -9.88
N GLU A 94 4.84 6.03 -9.96
CA GLU A 94 4.12 7.08 -10.69
C GLU A 94 3.98 8.34 -9.86
N CYS A 95 3.52 8.19 -8.62
CA CYS A 95 3.38 9.29 -7.66
C CYS A 95 3.18 8.77 -6.24
N ILE A 96 3.30 9.68 -5.26
CA ILE A 96 2.82 9.48 -3.89
C ILE A 96 1.48 10.21 -3.78
N CYS A 97 0.43 9.47 -3.42
CA CYS A 97 -0.92 10.00 -3.32
C CYS A 97 -1.24 10.36 -1.87
N PHE A 98 -1.62 11.61 -1.60
CA PHE A 98 -2.10 12.05 -0.28
C PHE A 98 -3.61 12.28 -0.31
N PHE A 99 -4.34 11.77 0.68
CA PHE A 99 -5.80 11.91 0.74
C PHE A 99 -6.24 12.90 1.83
N PRO A 100 -6.77 14.07 1.46
CA PRO A 100 -7.66 14.81 2.35
C PRO A 100 -9.02 14.10 2.38
N TYR A 101 -9.37 13.47 3.50
CA TYR A 101 -10.67 12.82 3.72
C TYR A 101 -11.79 13.85 3.80
N SER A 102 -12.39 14.24 2.67
CA SER A 102 -13.57 15.11 2.68
C SER A 102 -14.80 14.59 1.93
N LYS A 103 -14.76 13.43 1.23
CA LYS A 103 -15.94 12.92 0.48
C LYS A 103 -16.11 11.40 0.38
N LEU A 104 -15.81 10.62 1.43
CA LEU A 104 -16.24 9.22 1.50
C LEU A 104 -17.50 9.09 2.36
N PRO A 105 -18.65 8.59 1.82
CA PRO A 105 -19.91 8.48 2.55
C PRO A 105 -19.97 7.26 3.48
N LEU A 106 -18.85 6.93 4.14
CA LEU A 106 -18.77 5.85 5.11
C LEU A 106 -18.26 6.39 6.44
N LYS A 107 -19.22 6.87 7.23
CA LYS A 107 -19.18 7.19 8.67
C LYS A 107 -18.17 8.27 9.08
N LYS A 108 -18.73 9.36 9.62
CA LYS A 108 -18.10 10.37 10.49
C LYS A 108 -17.40 9.73 11.70
N GLN A 109 -16.25 9.11 11.49
CA GLN A 109 -15.26 8.81 12.52
C GLN A 109 -13.98 9.52 12.10
N LEU A 110 -13.34 10.23 13.03
CA LEU A 110 -12.01 10.83 12.84
C LEU A 110 -11.11 9.79 12.16
N SER A 111 -10.89 9.95 10.87
CA SER A 111 -9.99 9.11 10.08
C SER A 111 -8.75 9.93 9.84
N LEU A 112 -7.63 9.44 10.36
CA LEU A 112 -6.30 10.01 10.11
C LEU A 112 -6.04 10.11 8.59
N PRO A 113 -5.29 11.13 8.14
CA PRO A 113 -4.87 11.23 6.74
C PRO A 113 -4.15 9.95 6.33
N SER A 114 -4.44 9.47 5.13
CA SER A 114 -3.77 8.31 4.54
C SER A 114 -3.01 8.74 3.29
N ALA A 115 -1.93 8.02 3.01
CA ALA A 115 -1.19 8.17 1.77
C ALA A 115 -0.80 6.77 1.26
N TYR A 116 -0.41 6.68 -0.01
CA TYR A 116 0.18 5.45 -0.57
C TYR A 116 1.08 5.77 -1.76
N VAL A 117 2.04 4.88 -2.04
CA VAL A 117 2.86 4.92 -3.26
C VAL A 117 2.15 4.22 -4.42
N ARG A 118 1.93 4.96 -5.51
CA ARG A 118 1.34 4.42 -6.74
C ARG A 118 2.42 3.87 -7.67
N LEU A 119 2.22 2.65 -8.14
CA LEU A 119 3.16 1.95 -9.02
C LEU A 119 2.65 1.88 -10.46
N VAL A 120 3.59 1.88 -11.41
CA VAL A 120 3.29 1.64 -12.83
C VAL A 120 2.77 0.21 -13.03
N SER A 121 3.29 -0.76 -12.27
CA SER A 121 2.83 -2.15 -12.29
C SER A 121 2.78 -2.72 -10.88
N GLY A 122 1.59 -3.16 -10.46
CA GLY A 122 1.31 -3.66 -9.11
C GLY A 122 1.57 -5.15 -8.91
N VAL A 123 2.41 -5.79 -9.73
CA VAL A 123 2.71 -7.23 -9.59
C VAL A 123 3.97 -7.46 -8.77
N TRP A 124 3.82 -8.09 -7.61
CA TRP A 124 4.88 -8.35 -6.64
C TRP A 124 5.08 -9.85 -6.37
N ARG A 125 6.34 -10.27 -6.23
CA ARG A 125 6.65 -11.54 -5.55
C ARG A 125 6.32 -11.40 -4.06
N LYS A 126 5.94 -12.50 -3.41
CA LYS A 126 5.68 -12.54 -1.96
C LYS A 126 6.75 -11.80 -1.14
N HIS A 127 8.02 -12.13 -1.32
CA HIS A 127 9.11 -11.49 -0.55
C HIS A 127 9.22 -9.99 -0.84
N GLN A 128 8.97 -9.56 -2.07
CA GLN A 128 9.03 -8.13 -2.41
C GLN A 128 7.85 -7.37 -1.78
N ALA A 129 6.65 -7.97 -1.76
CA ALA A 129 5.49 -7.39 -1.07
C ALA A 129 5.71 -7.30 0.45
N ILE A 130 6.29 -8.34 1.07
CA ILE A 130 6.68 -8.32 2.49
C ILE A 130 7.71 -7.23 2.75
N LEU A 131 8.77 -7.17 1.93
CA LEU A 131 9.84 -6.19 2.11
C LEU A 131 9.35 -4.76 1.87
N PHE A 132 8.49 -4.55 0.87
CA PHE A 132 7.84 -3.26 0.63
C PHE A 132 7.09 -2.80 1.88
N ALA A 133 6.16 -3.61 2.40
CA ALA A 133 5.44 -3.29 3.63
C ALA A 133 6.36 -3.14 4.85
N ALA A 134 7.41 -3.96 4.99
CA ALA A 134 8.32 -3.89 6.12
C ALA A 134 9.33 -2.72 6.05
N PHE A 135 9.54 -2.12 4.89
CA PHE A 135 10.66 -1.20 4.68
C PHE A 135 10.56 0.09 5.52
N PRO A 136 9.40 0.80 5.58
CA PRO A 136 9.27 1.95 6.46
C PRO A 136 9.35 1.56 7.93
N LEU A 137 8.83 0.38 8.32
CA LEU A 137 8.93 -0.13 9.69
C LEU A 137 10.40 -0.29 10.11
N ILE A 138 11.22 -0.85 9.24
CA ILE A 138 12.65 -1.02 9.51
C ILE A 138 13.33 0.35 9.61
N LEU A 139 13.16 1.21 8.61
CA LEU A 139 13.88 2.48 8.52
C LEU A 139 13.45 3.52 9.54
N LEU A 140 12.14 3.61 9.83
CA LEU A 140 11.56 4.68 10.63
C LEU A 140 11.21 4.26 12.05
N SER A 141 11.17 2.95 12.34
CA SER A 141 10.97 2.43 13.70
C SER A 141 12.21 1.73 14.24
N ILE A 142 12.64 0.64 13.59
CA ILE A 142 13.70 -0.21 14.14
C ILE A 142 15.04 0.54 14.20
N ILE A 143 15.45 1.20 13.12
CA ILE A 143 16.72 1.93 13.09
C ILE A 143 16.76 3.05 14.16
N PRO A 144 15.76 3.94 14.28
CA PRO A 144 15.75 4.94 15.36
C PRO A 144 15.79 4.33 16.76
N ALA A 145 15.07 3.23 17.02
CA ALA A 145 15.13 2.54 18.31
C ALA A 145 16.55 2.05 18.63
N VAL A 146 17.23 1.46 17.65
CA VAL A 146 18.62 1.00 17.82
C VAL A 146 19.56 2.18 18.02
N LEU A 147 19.44 3.24 17.21
CA LEU A 147 20.27 4.44 17.32
C LEU A 147 20.09 5.16 18.67
N ALA A 148 18.92 5.08 19.30
CA ALA A 148 18.68 5.67 20.61
C ALA A 148 19.57 5.08 21.73
N ILE A 149 20.06 3.85 21.54
CA ILE A 149 21.01 3.21 22.47
C ILE A 149 22.36 3.93 22.40
N PHE A 150 22.80 4.30 21.19
CA PHE A 150 24.12 4.84 20.91
C PHE A 150 24.19 6.38 20.97
N ILE A 151 23.11 7.07 20.62
CA ILE A 151 23.07 8.54 20.53
C ILE A 151 22.35 9.12 21.75
N SER A 152 23.08 9.20 22.88
CA SER A 152 22.53 9.65 24.17
C SER A 152 21.77 10.99 24.11
N PRO A 153 22.26 12.05 23.44
CA PRO A 153 21.56 13.35 23.40
C PRO A 153 20.20 13.30 22.71
N LEU A 154 20.00 12.37 21.77
CA LEU A 154 18.77 12.24 20.99
C LEU A 154 17.92 11.02 21.40
N ARG A 155 18.33 10.29 22.44
CA ARG A 155 17.73 9.01 22.83
C ARG A 155 16.20 9.07 22.88
N TYR A 156 15.66 10.00 23.65
CA TYR A 156 14.21 10.12 23.83
C TYR A 156 13.49 10.55 22.56
N TRP A 157 14.12 11.42 21.76
CA TRP A 157 13.58 11.84 20.46
C TRP A 157 13.52 10.68 19.47
N LEU A 158 14.58 9.88 19.40
CA LEU A 158 14.67 8.70 18.54
C LEU A 158 13.70 7.59 18.97
N LEU A 159 13.52 7.38 20.28
CA LEU A 159 12.50 6.46 20.80
C LEU A 159 11.09 6.93 20.48
N PHE A 160 10.82 8.24 20.60
CA PHE A 160 9.54 8.81 20.19
C PHE A 160 9.27 8.63 18.70
N LEU A 161 10.23 9.00 17.84
CA LEU A 161 10.14 8.80 16.39
C LEU A 161 9.88 7.32 16.08
N SER A 162 10.58 6.41 16.76
CA SER A 162 10.42 4.98 16.55
C SER A 162 8.98 4.53 16.81
N ILE A 163 8.45 4.84 17.99
CA ILE A 163 7.12 4.36 18.39
C ILE A 163 6.02 5.08 17.60
N TYR A 164 6.20 6.37 17.32
CA TYR A 164 5.24 7.12 16.51
C TYR A 164 5.15 6.56 15.08
N ASN A 165 6.29 6.30 14.42
CA ASN A 165 6.30 5.67 13.10
C ASN A 165 5.80 4.22 13.13
N PHE A 166 6.02 3.49 14.22
CA PHE A 166 5.46 2.14 14.39
C PHE A 166 3.93 2.20 14.39
N GLY A 167 3.39 3.24 15.02
CA GLY A 167 2.00 3.66 14.95
C GLY A 167 1.46 3.88 13.55
N THR A 168 2.11 4.79 12.83
CA THR A 168 1.77 5.13 11.44
C THR A 168 1.85 3.89 10.52
N SER A 169 2.76 2.96 10.79
CA SER A 169 2.95 1.71 10.05
C SER A 169 1.97 0.59 10.43
N SER A 170 0.83 0.90 11.09
CA SER A 170 -0.12 -0.13 11.54
C SER A 170 -0.69 -1.00 10.41
N PHE A 171 -0.95 -0.41 9.24
CA PHE A 171 -1.40 -1.14 8.06
C PHE A 171 -0.27 -2.00 7.47
N ASP A 172 0.93 -1.44 7.37
CA ASP A 172 2.12 -2.18 6.93
C ASP A 172 2.42 -3.38 7.81
N ILE A 173 2.31 -3.24 9.13
CA ILE A 173 2.48 -4.36 10.08
C ILE A 173 1.44 -5.43 9.81
N TYR A 174 0.17 -5.04 9.63
CA TYR A 174 -0.89 -5.98 9.30
C TYR A 174 -0.60 -6.69 7.96
N ASP A 175 -0.18 -5.94 6.95
CA ASP A 175 0.12 -6.45 5.63
C ASP A 175 1.31 -7.40 5.66
N VAL A 176 2.41 -7.07 6.36
CA VAL A 176 3.54 -8.00 6.61
C VAL A 176 3.05 -9.29 7.26
N LEU A 177 2.24 -9.20 8.32
CA LEU A 177 1.70 -10.37 9.01
C LEU A 177 0.85 -11.22 8.07
N CYS A 178 -0.02 -10.61 7.27
CA CYS A 178 -0.82 -11.33 6.26
C CYS A 178 0.07 -11.96 5.19
N PHE A 179 1.03 -11.21 4.66
CA PHE A 179 1.85 -11.61 3.52
C PHE A 179 2.83 -12.72 3.89
N ILE A 180 3.33 -12.78 5.12
CA ILE A 180 4.16 -13.89 5.61
C ILE A 180 3.41 -15.22 5.53
N HIS A 181 2.10 -15.23 5.79
CA HIS A 181 1.27 -16.44 5.76
C HIS A 181 0.85 -16.86 4.34
N ALA A 182 1.09 -16.04 3.31
CA ALA A 182 0.82 -16.42 1.93
C ALA A 182 1.72 -17.58 1.46
N PRO A 183 1.26 -18.51 0.59
CA PRO A 183 2.11 -19.52 -0.01
C PRO A 183 3.31 -18.91 -0.75
N ALA A 184 4.46 -19.57 -0.68
CA ALA A 184 5.72 -19.04 -1.22
C ALA A 184 5.69 -18.74 -2.73
N ASN A 185 4.85 -19.47 -3.47
CA ASN A 185 4.68 -19.34 -4.92
C ASN A 185 3.54 -18.39 -5.33
N CYS A 186 2.95 -17.64 -4.39
CA CYS A 186 1.97 -16.63 -4.74
C CYS A 186 2.63 -15.35 -5.27
N ILE A 187 1.92 -14.70 -6.19
CA ILE A 187 2.17 -13.33 -6.60
C ILE A 187 1.05 -12.43 -6.08
N ASN A 188 1.40 -11.22 -5.70
CA ASN A 188 0.44 -10.18 -5.35
C ASN A 188 0.20 -9.29 -6.58
N VAL A 189 -1.05 -9.02 -6.91
CA VAL A 189 -1.50 -8.20 -8.04
C VAL A 189 -2.53 -7.21 -7.50
N GLY A 190 -2.08 -5.98 -7.24
CA GLY A 190 -2.89 -5.03 -6.46
C GLY A 190 -3.19 -5.61 -5.08
N ASP A 191 -4.47 -5.75 -4.73
CA ASP A 191 -4.88 -6.27 -3.40
C ASP A 191 -5.06 -7.80 -3.36
N VAL A 192 -4.63 -8.51 -4.40
CA VAL A 192 -5.05 -9.89 -4.63
C VAL A 192 -3.86 -10.81 -4.73
N TRP A 193 -3.96 -11.98 -4.11
CA TRP A 193 -2.95 -13.02 -4.19
C TRP A 193 -3.36 -14.10 -5.16
N LEU A 194 -2.50 -14.37 -6.13
CA LEU A 194 -2.70 -15.37 -7.16
C LEU A 194 -1.65 -16.48 -7.03
N ILE A 195 -2.09 -17.71 -7.24
CA ILE A 195 -1.23 -18.90 -7.34
C ILE A 195 -1.48 -19.58 -8.68
N ALA A 196 -0.42 -20.01 -9.36
CA ALA A 196 -0.55 -20.76 -10.61
C ALA A 196 -1.36 -22.05 -10.37
N GLN A 197 -2.35 -22.30 -11.23
CA GLN A 197 -3.09 -23.57 -11.23
C GLN A 197 -2.23 -24.72 -11.71
N ASP A 198 -1.39 -24.43 -12.70
CA ASP A 198 -0.44 -25.34 -13.31
C ASP A 198 0.92 -24.64 -13.34
N LYS A 199 1.91 -25.21 -12.64
CA LYS A 199 3.26 -24.63 -12.54
C LYS A 199 4.02 -24.62 -13.87
N SER A 200 3.56 -25.39 -14.87
CA SER A 200 4.16 -25.42 -16.20
C SER A 200 3.68 -24.28 -17.11
N LYS A 201 2.63 -23.55 -16.71
CA LYS A 201 2.03 -22.47 -17.49
C LYS A 201 2.30 -21.10 -16.87
N PRO A 202 2.47 -20.06 -17.70
CA PRO A 202 2.53 -18.69 -17.21
C PRO A 202 1.17 -18.26 -16.64
N ILE A 203 1.20 -17.48 -15.55
CA ILE A 203 0.04 -16.71 -15.12
C ILE A 203 -0.06 -15.49 -16.03
N VAL A 204 -1.18 -15.33 -16.74
CA VAL A 204 -1.42 -14.13 -17.55
C VAL A 204 -2.30 -13.18 -16.76
N ILE A 205 -1.93 -11.91 -16.71
CA ILE A 205 -2.65 -10.84 -16.01
C ILE A 205 -3.04 -9.80 -17.05
N HIS A 206 -4.33 -9.54 -17.15
CA HIS A 206 -4.93 -8.46 -17.93
C HIS A 206 -5.20 -7.29 -17.00
N GLN A 207 -4.61 -6.14 -17.29
CA GLN A 207 -4.85 -4.89 -16.61
C GLN A 207 -5.65 -3.97 -17.54
N ILE A 208 -6.87 -3.65 -17.15
CA ILE A 208 -7.77 -2.77 -17.90
C ILE A 208 -7.96 -1.49 -17.10
N PHE A 209 -7.78 -0.33 -17.74
CA PHE A 209 -7.89 0.94 -17.04
C PHE A 209 -8.36 2.09 -17.93
N VAL A 210 -8.96 3.11 -17.31
CA VAL A 210 -9.35 4.35 -18.01
C VAL A 210 -8.47 5.49 -17.55
N THR A 211 -7.96 6.28 -18.50
CA THR A 211 -7.25 7.53 -18.21
C THR A 211 -8.21 8.72 -18.29
N PRO A 212 -8.28 9.58 -17.25
CA PRO A 212 -9.16 10.76 -17.26
C PRO A 212 -8.91 11.73 -18.42
N GLU A 213 -7.69 11.76 -18.95
CA GLU A 213 -7.29 12.69 -20.02
C GLU A 213 -7.83 12.29 -21.40
N LEU A 214 -8.11 11.00 -21.60
CA LEU A 214 -8.43 10.47 -22.93
C LEU A 214 -9.79 9.79 -22.98
N ASP A 215 -10.44 9.53 -21.84
CA ASP A 215 -11.68 8.75 -21.74
C ASP A 215 -11.61 7.44 -22.56
N LYS A 216 -10.39 6.88 -22.64
CA LYS A 216 -10.06 5.68 -23.40
C LYS A 216 -9.77 4.55 -22.44
N ILE A 217 -10.27 3.38 -22.82
CA ILE A 217 -9.93 2.13 -22.15
C ILE A 217 -8.60 1.63 -22.69
N HIS A 218 -7.61 1.55 -21.80
CA HIS A 218 -6.33 0.90 -22.03
C HIS A 218 -6.40 -0.55 -21.57
N HIS A 219 -5.69 -1.41 -22.29
CA HIS A 219 -5.57 -2.83 -21.97
C HIS A 219 -4.11 -3.24 -22.09
N GLU A 220 -3.51 -3.57 -20.96
CA GLU A 220 -2.14 -4.08 -20.87
C GLU A 220 -2.17 -5.53 -20.40
N CYS A 221 -1.27 -6.35 -20.94
CA CYS A 221 -1.15 -7.75 -20.55
C CYS A 221 0.27 -8.09 -20.08
N PHE A 222 0.35 -8.88 -19.02
CA PHE A 222 1.60 -9.35 -18.47
C PHE A 222 1.56 -10.86 -18.28
N SER A 223 2.61 -11.53 -18.75
CA SER A 223 2.90 -12.92 -18.43
C SER A 223 3.83 -12.98 -17.22
N TYR A 224 3.53 -13.87 -16.28
CA TYR A 224 4.37 -14.16 -15.13
C TYR A 224 4.73 -15.64 -15.10
N PHE A 225 6.03 -15.95 -15.26
CA PHE A 225 6.54 -17.30 -15.29
C PHE A 225 7.94 -17.38 -14.69
N ASN A 226 8.21 -18.42 -13.89
CA ASN A 226 9.50 -18.62 -13.22
C ASN A 226 10.05 -17.37 -12.50
N GLY A 227 9.14 -16.60 -11.90
CA GLY A 227 9.50 -15.38 -11.19
C GLY A 227 9.62 -14.13 -12.07
N GLN A 228 9.65 -14.26 -13.39
CA GLN A 228 9.84 -13.14 -14.31
C GLN A 228 8.49 -12.63 -14.82
N ARG A 229 8.37 -11.30 -14.86
CA ARG A 229 7.26 -10.60 -15.51
C ARG A 229 7.71 -10.16 -16.90
N THR A 230 6.93 -10.51 -17.91
CA THR A 230 7.12 -10.10 -19.30
C THR A 230 5.86 -9.45 -19.80
N GLU A 231 5.97 -8.26 -20.38
CA GLU A 231 4.85 -7.64 -21.09
C GLU A 231 4.57 -8.41 -22.38
N ILE A 232 3.30 -8.69 -22.64
CA ILE A 232 2.85 -9.42 -23.82
C ILE A 232 1.82 -8.59 -24.56
N GLN A 233 1.63 -8.88 -25.85
CA GLN A 233 0.59 -8.22 -26.63
C GLN A 233 -0.77 -8.48 -25.99
N ALA A 234 -1.52 -7.39 -25.74
CA ALA A 234 -2.84 -7.49 -25.17
C ALA A 234 -3.80 -8.16 -26.15
N TYR A 235 -4.61 -9.09 -25.64
CA TYR A 235 -5.64 -9.79 -26.38
C TYR A 235 -6.90 -9.93 -25.54
N ASP A 236 -8.04 -10.06 -26.21
CA ASP A 236 -9.32 -10.11 -25.54
C ASP A 236 -9.77 -11.53 -25.21
N THR A 237 -10.19 -11.72 -23.95
CA THR A 237 -10.91 -12.89 -23.45
C THR A 237 -12.36 -12.53 -23.18
N SER A 238 -13.21 -13.52 -22.93
CA SER A 238 -14.60 -13.26 -22.55
C SER A 238 -14.69 -12.37 -21.30
N GLU A 239 -13.79 -12.55 -20.31
CA GLU A 239 -13.72 -11.68 -19.15
C GLU A 239 -13.24 -10.26 -19.45
N THR A 240 -12.23 -10.07 -20.30
CA THR A 240 -11.75 -8.71 -20.60
C THR A 240 -12.78 -7.93 -21.40
N VAL A 241 -13.49 -8.57 -22.35
CA VAL A 241 -14.58 -7.94 -23.10
C VAL A 241 -15.70 -7.48 -22.16
N ALA A 242 -16.09 -8.34 -21.22
CA ALA A 242 -17.09 -7.99 -20.21
C ALA A 242 -16.64 -6.83 -19.32
N LEU A 243 -15.37 -6.81 -18.89
CA LEU A 243 -14.80 -5.72 -18.09
C LEU A 243 -14.74 -4.39 -18.88
N LYS A 244 -14.33 -4.42 -20.14
CA LYS A 244 -14.35 -3.22 -21.00
C LYS A 244 -15.77 -2.68 -21.15
N GLN A 245 -16.76 -3.55 -21.31
CA GLN A 245 -18.16 -3.15 -21.42
C GLN A 245 -18.68 -2.51 -20.13
N GLU A 246 -18.37 -3.09 -18.97
CA GLU A 246 -18.70 -2.49 -17.67
C GLU A 246 -18.05 -1.12 -17.50
N PHE A 247 -16.80 -0.95 -17.95
CA PHE A 247 -16.10 0.33 -17.91
C PHE A 247 -16.78 1.37 -18.80
N ARG A 248 -17.20 1.00 -20.02
CA ARG A 248 -17.98 1.89 -20.89
C ARG A 248 -19.27 2.35 -20.23
N GLU A 249 -20.01 1.42 -19.62
CA GLU A 249 -21.28 1.71 -18.94
C GLU A 249 -21.09 2.58 -17.70
N GLN A 250 -20.10 2.25 -16.87
CA GLN A 250 -19.84 2.97 -15.61
C GLN A 250 -19.32 4.38 -15.86
N PHE A 251 -18.59 4.61 -16.95
CA PHE A 251 -17.93 5.89 -17.24
C PHE A 251 -18.52 6.64 -18.42
N HIS A 252 -19.63 6.16 -18.97
CA HIS A 252 -20.32 6.77 -20.11
C HIS A 252 -19.39 7.02 -21.31
N LEU A 253 -18.47 6.09 -21.57
CA LEU A 253 -17.52 6.19 -22.69
C LEU A 253 -18.24 5.86 -24.00
N GLU A 254 -17.95 6.61 -25.06
CA GLU A 254 -18.42 6.28 -26.42
C GLU A 254 -17.83 4.94 -26.90
N LYS A 255 -18.57 4.24 -27.77
CA LYS A 255 -18.30 2.84 -28.14
C LYS A 255 -17.00 2.64 -28.91
#